data_AF-A0A7J4V039-F1
#
_entry.id   AF-A0A7J4V039-F1
#
_cell.length_a   1.000
_cell.length_b   1.000
_cell.length_c   1.000
_cell.angle_alpha   90.00
_cell.angle_beta   90.00
_cell.angle_gamma   90.00
#
_symmetry.space_group_name_H-M   'P 1'
#
loop_
_entity.id
_entity.type
_entity.pdbx_description
1 polymer ?
#
loop_
_entity_poly.entity_id
_entity_poly.type
_entity_poly.pdbx_seq_one_letter_code
_entity_poly.pdbx_strand_id
1 'polypeptide(L)'
;MASLELGRVRGDLEAFQSELMAEFYGNYAGLKDELSTVPIYDKYSHLFSTRAIEAVVKAGEDVPPEEDRRWQRYLRAFSTMGYVDSAVKALTDKVNTWEAKTTIAFGGEDIPYRMVPVRLRNEPDPETRHKLFEAKLDTMTELNTVLLERMAKAHDTSSELAFKNYRDMCSG
;
A
#
# COMPACT_ATOMS: atom_id res chain seq x y z
N MET A 1 -11.15 18.29 21.66
CA MET A 1 -11.35 17.66 20.34
C MET A 1 -10.06 17.01 19.82
N ALA A 2 -8.98 17.75 19.55
CA ALA A 2 -7.71 17.17 19.08
C ALA A 2 -7.13 16.04 19.97
N SER A 3 -7.20 16.19 21.30
CA SER A 3 -6.75 15.15 22.25
C SER A 3 -7.58 13.86 22.19
N LEU A 4 -8.88 13.95 21.88
CA LEU A 4 -9.75 12.78 21.71
C LEU A 4 -9.45 12.05 20.40
N GLU A 5 -9.30 12.80 19.30
CA GLU A 5 -8.92 12.23 18.00
C GLU A 5 -7.57 11.52 18.05
N LEU A 6 -6.57 12.15 18.69
CA LEU A 6 -5.26 11.53 18.90
C LEU A 6 -5.34 10.25 19.74
N GLY A 7 -6.17 10.25 20.79
CA GLY A 7 -6.43 9.07 21.61
C GLY A 7 -7.02 7.90 20.81
N ARG A 8 -7.97 8.19 19.92
CA ARG A 8 -8.55 7.20 19.00
C ARG A 8 -7.52 6.67 18.01
N VAL A 9 -6.71 7.56 17.42
CA VAL A 9 -5.64 7.14 16.51
C VAL A 9 -4.70 6.15 17.19
N ARG A 10 -4.24 6.46 18.40
CA ARG A 10 -3.35 5.56 19.14
C ARG A 10 -4.03 4.25 19.57
N GLY A 11 -5.30 4.31 19.95
CA GLY A 11 -6.05 3.14 20.42
C GLY A 11 -6.30 2.10 19.32
N ASP A 12 -6.62 2.56 18.11
CA ASP A 12 -7.06 1.66 17.03
C ASP A 12 -5.94 1.33 16.02
N LEU A 13 -4.78 2.02 16.08
CA LEU A 13 -3.66 1.80 15.16
C LEU A 13 -3.17 0.35 15.14
N GLU A 14 -2.94 -0.25 16.31
CA GLU A 14 -2.40 -1.62 16.40
C GLU A 14 -3.39 -2.65 15.84
N ALA A 15 -4.68 -2.49 16.13
CA ALA A 15 -5.73 -3.36 15.62
C ALA A 15 -5.85 -3.25 14.09
N PHE A 16 -5.85 -2.02 13.55
CA PHE A 16 -5.81 -1.78 12.11
C PHE A 16 -4.60 -2.46 11.44
N GLN A 17 -3.40 -2.27 11.99
CA GLN A 17 -2.18 -2.85 11.43
C GLN A 17 -2.21 -4.38 11.48
N SER A 18 -2.70 -4.96 12.58
CA SER A 18 -2.82 -6.41 12.72
C SER A 18 -3.76 -7.00 11.67
N GLU A 19 -4.94 -6.42 11.49
CA GLU A 19 -5.91 -6.86 10.47
C GLU A 19 -5.36 -6.69 9.06
N LEU A 20 -4.75 -5.53 8.74
CA LEU A 20 -4.18 -5.27 7.43
C LEU A 20 -3.03 -6.24 7.10
N MET A 21 -2.12 -6.47 8.05
CA MET A 21 -1.02 -7.42 7.88
C MET A 21 -1.52 -8.85 7.70
N ALA A 22 -2.54 -9.27 8.45
CA ALA A 22 -3.13 -10.60 8.30
C ALA A 22 -3.75 -10.79 6.90
N GLU A 23 -4.41 -9.75 6.38
CA GLU A 23 -5.01 -9.74 5.04
C GLU A 23 -3.94 -9.88 3.94
N PHE A 24 -2.89 -9.06 4.01
CA PHE A 24 -1.76 -9.16 3.09
C PHE A 24 -1.05 -10.52 3.20
N TYR A 25 -0.81 -10.99 4.42
CA TYR A 25 -0.19 -12.29 4.65
C TYR A 25 -1.00 -13.41 3.99
N GLY A 26 -2.33 -13.43 4.20
CA GLY A 26 -3.20 -14.41 3.58
C GLY A 26 -3.09 -14.44 2.05
N ASN A 27 -3.06 -13.26 1.42
CA ASN A 27 -2.95 -13.19 -0.04
C ASN A 27 -1.55 -13.56 -0.57
N TYR A 28 -0.48 -13.06 0.06
CA TYR A 28 0.89 -13.33 -0.40
C TYR A 28 1.38 -14.76 -0.07
N ALA A 29 0.84 -15.38 0.98
CA ALA A 29 1.12 -16.77 1.32
C ALA A 29 0.27 -17.79 0.51
N GLY A 30 -0.61 -17.32 -0.39
CA GLY A 30 -1.49 -18.19 -1.17
C GLY A 30 -2.63 -18.83 -0.36
N LEU A 31 -2.95 -18.27 0.81
CA LEU A 31 -4.11 -18.69 1.62
C LEU A 31 -5.41 -18.02 1.15
N LYS A 32 -5.31 -16.95 0.36
CA LYS A 32 -6.41 -16.22 -0.26
C LYS A 32 -6.03 -15.77 -1.67
N ASP A 33 -6.90 -16.05 -2.64
CA ASP A 33 -6.70 -15.61 -4.02
C ASP A 33 -7.12 -14.15 -4.27
N GLU A 34 -7.82 -13.55 -3.31
CA GLU A 34 -8.28 -12.15 -3.36
C GLU A 34 -7.74 -11.37 -2.16
N LEU A 35 -7.25 -10.17 -2.45
CA LEU A 35 -6.93 -9.17 -1.43
C LEU A 35 -8.17 -8.29 -1.20
N SER A 36 -8.57 -8.13 0.06
CA SER A 36 -9.76 -7.37 0.47
C SER A 36 -9.41 -6.41 1.62
N THR A 37 -8.72 -5.32 1.28
CA THR A 37 -8.37 -4.27 2.24
C THR A 37 -9.48 -3.23 2.40
N VAL A 38 -10.38 -3.09 1.42
CA VAL A 38 -11.51 -2.14 1.46
C VAL A 38 -12.29 -2.20 2.79
N PRO A 39 -12.78 -3.36 3.27
CA PRO A 39 -13.56 -3.42 4.51
C PRO A 39 -12.76 -3.02 5.75
N ILE A 40 -11.45 -3.30 5.75
CA ILE A 40 -10.54 -2.97 6.87
C ILE A 40 -10.38 -1.45 6.94
N TYR A 41 -10.03 -0.81 5.84
CA TYR A 41 -9.92 0.65 5.78
C TYR A 41 -11.24 1.35 6.08
N ASP A 42 -12.39 0.81 5.64
CA ASP A 42 -13.69 1.41 5.91
C ASP A 42 -14.04 1.34 7.41
N LYS A 43 -13.77 0.19 8.05
CA LYS A 43 -13.91 -0.01 9.50
C LYS A 43 -13.05 0.99 10.29
N TYR A 44 -11.82 1.24 9.85
CA TYR A 44 -10.86 2.13 10.49
C TYR A 44 -10.75 3.51 9.83
N SER A 45 -11.76 3.93 9.06
CA SER A 45 -11.70 5.15 8.22
C SER A 45 -11.38 6.43 8.99
N HIS A 46 -11.74 6.47 10.28
CA HIS A 46 -11.45 7.59 11.16
C HIS A 46 -9.94 7.83 11.38
N LEU A 47 -9.10 6.78 11.32
CA LEU A 47 -7.64 6.89 11.41
C LEU A 47 -7.04 7.70 10.27
N PHE A 48 -7.73 7.72 9.13
CA PHE A 48 -7.29 8.26 7.86
C PHE A 48 -8.22 9.38 7.42
N SER A 49 -8.48 10.32 8.32
CA SER A 49 -9.23 11.54 8.04
C SER A 49 -8.33 12.76 8.19
N THR A 50 -8.67 13.86 7.51
CA THR A 50 -7.95 15.14 7.66
C THR A 50 -7.89 15.59 9.12
N ARG A 51 -8.98 15.38 9.88
CA ARG A 51 -9.04 15.64 11.33
C ARG A 51 -8.05 14.82 12.14
N ALA A 52 -7.89 13.53 11.82
CA ALA A 52 -6.91 12.68 12.50
C ALA A 52 -5.48 13.14 12.21
N ILE A 53 -5.18 13.49 10.95
CA ILE A 53 -3.88 14.03 10.55
C ILE A 53 -3.59 15.35 11.27
N GLU A 54 -4.54 16.30 11.28
CA GLU A 54 -4.41 17.57 12.00
C GLU A 54 -4.16 17.37 13.49
N ALA A 55 -4.87 16.43 14.12
CA ALA A 55 -4.68 16.11 15.53
C ALA A 55 -3.27 15.56 15.82
N VAL A 56 -2.75 14.69 14.94
CA VAL A 56 -1.39 14.14 15.04
C VAL A 56 -0.33 15.22 14.81
N VAL A 57 -0.50 16.08 13.80
CA VAL A 57 0.42 17.19 13.51
C VAL A 57 0.48 18.14 14.71
N LYS A 58 -0.67 18.59 15.20
CA LYS A 58 -0.74 19.50 16.35
C LYS A 58 -0.11 18.89 17.60
N ALA A 59 -0.38 17.62 17.86
CA ALA A 59 0.22 16.93 18.99
C ALA A 59 1.75 16.89 18.92
N GLY A 60 2.33 16.86 17.71
CA GLY A 60 3.77 16.91 17.48
C GLY A 60 4.38 18.29 17.73
N GLU A 61 3.65 19.37 17.47
CA GLU A 61 4.08 20.76 17.74
C GLU A 61 4.15 21.05 19.24
N ASP A 62 3.23 20.45 20.01
CA ASP A 62 3.14 20.62 21.46
C ASP A 62 4.20 19.80 22.25
N VAL A 63 4.99 18.93 21.58
CA VAL A 63 6.02 18.11 22.25
C VAL A 63 7.24 18.96 22.63
N PRO A 64 7.68 18.95 23.91
CA PRO A 64 8.87 19.67 24.32
C PRO A 64 10.12 19.29 23.49
N PRO A 65 11.03 20.23 23.21
CA PRO A 65 12.24 19.96 22.42
C PRO A 65 13.12 18.81 22.92
N GLU A 66 13.13 18.59 24.24
CA GLU A 66 13.90 17.58 24.95
C GLU A 66 13.31 16.16 24.91
N GLU A 67 12.05 16.00 24.50
CA GLU A 67 11.42 14.68 24.39
C GLU A 67 11.70 13.99 23.05
N ASP A 68 11.74 12.65 23.06
CA ASP A 68 11.90 11.87 21.83
C ASP A 68 10.68 12.04 20.91
N ARG A 69 10.89 12.78 19.81
CA ARG A 69 9.88 13.04 18.77
C ARG A 69 9.74 11.90 17.75
N ARG A 70 10.46 10.79 17.91
CA ARG A 70 10.46 9.67 16.94
C ARG A 70 9.07 9.07 16.75
N TRP A 71 8.37 8.80 17.84
CA TRP A 71 7.03 8.23 17.78
C TRP A 71 6.02 9.17 17.10
N GLN A 72 6.16 10.49 17.26
CA GLN A 72 5.34 11.48 16.56
C GLN A 72 5.55 11.45 15.06
N ARG A 73 6.82 11.34 14.62
CA ARG A 73 7.13 11.20 13.18
C ARG A 73 6.48 9.94 12.61
N TYR A 74 6.54 8.82 13.33
CA TYR A 74 5.87 7.59 12.88
C TYR A 74 4.35 7.70 12.85
N LEU A 75 3.74 8.34 13.86
CA LEU A 75 2.30 8.52 13.88
C LEU A 75 1.81 9.44 12.76
N ARG A 76 2.59 10.50 12.47
CA ARG A 76 2.35 11.39 11.33
C ARG A 76 2.46 10.62 10.03
N ALA A 77 3.56 9.90 9.80
CA ALA A 77 3.77 9.10 8.60
C ALA A 77 2.65 8.04 8.42
N PHE A 78 2.28 7.34 9.48
CA PHE A 78 1.16 6.40 9.49
C PHE A 78 -0.14 7.05 9.01
N SER A 79 -0.51 8.19 9.60
CA SER A 79 -1.78 8.85 9.31
C SER A 79 -1.80 9.44 7.90
N THR A 80 -0.69 10.04 7.45
CA THR A 80 -0.61 10.67 6.12
C THR A 80 -0.50 9.64 5.00
N MET A 81 0.36 8.62 5.14
CA MET A 81 0.46 7.56 4.13
C MET A 81 -0.82 6.75 4.08
N GLY A 82 -1.38 6.39 5.25
CA GLY A 82 -2.62 5.64 5.33
C GLY A 82 -3.83 6.39 4.75
N TYR A 83 -3.86 7.72 4.79
CA TYR A 83 -4.86 8.53 4.08
C TYR A 83 -4.81 8.33 2.57
N VAL A 84 -3.60 8.39 2.00
CA VAL A 84 -3.40 8.18 0.57
C VAL A 84 -3.68 6.72 0.20
N ASP A 85 -3.22 5.76 0.99
CA ASP A 85 -3.47 4.33 0.76
C ASP A 85 -4.97 4.00 0.84
N SER A 86 -5.71 4.59 1.79
CA SER A 86 -7.16 4.44 1.91
C SER A 86 -7.91 4.96 0.69
N ALA A 87 -7.39 6.00 0.02
CA ALA A 87 -7.97 6.54 -1.20
C ALA A 87 -7.78 5.63 -2.42
N VAL A 88 -6.75 4.77 -2.41
CA VAL A 88 -6.42 3.87 -3.52
C VAL A 88 -6.60 2.38 -3.22
N LYS A 89 -7.10 2.04 -2.03
CA LYS A 89 -7.25 0.66 -1.53
C LYS A 89 -7.93 -0.30 -2.51
N ALA A 90 -9.01 0.12 -3.18
CA ALA A 90 -9.72 -0.72 -4.14
C ALA A 90 -8.87 -1.03 -5.40
N LEU A 91 -8.04 -0.07 -5.84
CA LEU A 91 -7.10 -0.28 -6.95
C LEU A 91 -5.95 -1.20 -6.52
N THR A 92 -5.47 -1.05 -5.28
CA THR A 92 -4.48 -1.95 -4.68
C THR A 92 -5.01 -3.39 -4.58
N ASP A 93 -6.25 -3.58 -4.11
CA ASP A 93 -6.92 -4.88 -4.04
C ASP A 93 -7.04 -5.52 -5.42
N LYS A 94 -7.43 -4.74 -6.43
CA LYS A 94 -7.56 -5.20 -7.83
C LYS A 94 -6.22 -5.69 -8.39
N VAL A 95 -5.14 -4.92 -8.20
CA VAL A 95 -3.79 -5.28 -8.67
C VAL A 95 -3.31 -6.57 -8.01
N ASN A 96 -3.38 -6.65 -6.67
CA ASN A 96 -2.91 -7.81 -5.93
C ASN A 96 -3.71 -9.08 -6.21
N THR A 97 -5.02 -8.94 -6.36
CA THR A 97 -5.91 -10.05 -6.73
C THR A 97 -5.59 -10.56 -8.13
N TRP A 98 -5.35 -9.66 -9.09
CA TRP A 98 -4.92 -10.05 -10.43
C TRP A 98 -3.60 -10.81 -10.36
N GLU A 99 -2.58 -10.30 -9.66
CA GLU A 99 -1.29 -10.99 -9.55
C GLU A 99 -1.40 -12.37 -8.89
N ALA A 100 -2.30 -12.53 -7.91
CA ALA A 100 -2.52 -13.79 -7.23
C ALA A 100 -3.18 -14.86 -8.13
N LYS A 101 -4.06 -14.43 -9.04
CA LYS A 101 -4.86 -15.33 -9.89
C LYS A 101 -4.27 -15.56 -11.28
N THR A 102 -3.46 -14.63 -11.78
CA THR A 102 -2.94 -14.69 -13.15
C THR A 102 -1.83 -15.71 -13.28
N THR A 103 -1.85 -16.42 -14.41
CA THR A 103 -0.77 -17.30 -14.88
C THR A 103 -0.21 -16.77 -16.19
N ILE A 104 1.04 -17.13 -16.48
CA ILE A 104 1.74 -16.83 -17.72
C ILE A 104 2.02 -18.14 -18.44
N ALA A 105 1.51 -18.29 -19.66
CA ALA A 105 1.82 -19.42 -20.51
C ALA A 105 3.24 -19.24 -21.09
N PHE A 106 4.17 -20.12 -20.72
CA PHE A 106 5.56 -20.06 -21.17
C PHE A 106 6.13 -21.48 -21.29
N GLY A 107 6.77 -21.82 -22.41
CA GLY A 107 7.42 -23.14 -22.56
C GLY A 107 6.47 -24.35 -22.46
N GLY A 108 5.16 -24.16 -22.69
CA GLY A 108 4.15 -25.22 -22.58
C GLY A 108 3.63 -25.45 -21.15
N GLU A 109 4.00 -24.59 -20.19
CA GLU A 109 3.48 -24.59 -18.82
C GLU A 109 2.78 -23.27 -18.48
N ASP A 110 1.84 -23.34 -17.54
CA ASP A 110 1.22 -22.16 -16.92
C ASP A 110 1.96 -21.84 -15.62
N ILE A 111 2.68 -20.73 -15.60
CA ILE A 111 3.47 -20.28 -14.46
C ILE A 111 2.68 -19.22 -13.69
N PRO A 112 2.42 -19.38 -12.37
CA PRO A 112 1.79 -18.31 -11.59
C PRO A 112 2.57 -17.01 -11.70
N TYR A 113 1.88 -15.89 -11.92
CA TYR A 113 2.52 -14.59 -12.18
C TYR A 113 3.52 -14.21 -11.08
N ARG A 114 3.14 -14.44 -9.81
CA ARG A 114 3.99 -14.20 -8.63
C ARG A 114 5.24 -15.10 -8.55
N MET A 115 5.26 -16.24 -9.23
CA MET A 115 6.42 -17.15 -9.27
C MET A 115 7.46 -16.76 -10.32
N VAL A 116 7.11 -15.91 -11.29
CA VAL A 116 8.02 -15.53 -12.38
C VAL A 116 9.33 -14.90 -11.90
N PRO A 117 9.38 -13.99 -10.91
CA PRO A 117 10.64 -13.45 -10.40
C PRO A 117 11.60 -14.54 -9.89
N VAL A 118 11.07 -15.59 -9.27
CA VAL A 118 11.86 -16.74 -8.80
C VAL A 118 12.40 -17.54 -9.98
N ARG A 119 11.56 -17.82 -10.97
CA ARG A 119 11.97 -18.51 -12.22
C ARG A 119 13.06 -17.73 -12.95
N LEU A 120 12.88 -16.42 -13.15
CA LEU A 120 13.86 -15.55 -13.80
C LEU A 120 15.23 -15.58 -13.11
N ARG A 121 15.25 -15.54 -11.78
CA ARG A 121 16.49 -15.57 -11.00
C ARG A 121 17.24 -16.90 -11.12
N ASN A 122 16.50 -17.99 -11.30
CA ASN A 122 17.06 -19.35 -11.35
C ASN A 122 17.28 -19.86 -12.77
N GLU A 123 16.83 -19.16 -13.81
CA GLU A 123 16.98 -19.54 -15.21
C GLU A 123 18.42 -19.28 -15.69
N PRO A 124 19.23 -20.32 -15.97
CA PRO A 124 20.61 -20.14 -16.43
C PRO A 124 20.69 -19.55 -17.84
N ASP A 125 19.78 -19.92 -18.75
CA ASP A 125 19.87 -19.52 -20.15
C ASP A 125 19.39 -18.06 -20.34
N PRO A 126 20.27 -17.14 -20.81
CA PRO A 126 19.91 -15.73 -20.98
C PRO A 126 18.74 -15.49 -21.94
N GLU A 127 18.66 -16.25 -23.02
CA GLU A 127 17.60 -16.10 -24.02
C GLU A 127 16.25 -16.54 -23.48
N THR A 128 16.19 -17.68 -22.81
CA THR A 128 14.99 -18.18 -22.13
C THR A 128 14.56 -17.21 -21.03
N ARG A 129 15.50 -16.71 -20.23
CA ARG A 129 15.23 -15.70 -19.18
C ARG A 129 14.66 -14.42 -19.78
N HIS A 130 15.19 -13.95 -20.90
CA HIS A 130 14.69 -12.76 -21.59
C HIS A 130 13.25 -12.96 -22.07
N LYS A 131 12.96 -14.07 -22.77
CA LYS A 131 11.61 -14.38 -23.26
C LYS A 131 10.58 -14.52 -22.12
N LEU A 132 10.96 -15.11 -21.00
CA LEU A 132 10.09 -15.20 -19.82
C LEU A 132 9.80 -13.80 -19.23
N PHE A 133 10.79 -12.92 -19.25
CA PHE A 133 10.61 -11.54 -18.79
C PHE A 133 9.69 -10.76 -19.73
N GLU A 134 9.84 -10.90 -21.05
CA GLU A 134 8.92 -10.30 -22.03
C GLU A 134 7.49 -10.82 -21.84
N ALA A 135 7.29 -12.13 -21.71
CA ALA A 135 5.97 -12.71 -21.45
C ALA A 135 5.32 -12.15 -20.16
N LYS A 136 6.13 -11.89 -19.12
CA LYS A 136 5.67 -11.22 -17.91
C LYS A 136 5.23 -9.78 -18.17
N LEU A 137 6.03 -9.00 -18.91
CA LEU A 137 5.70 -7.62 -19.23
C LEU A 137 4.44 -7.52 -20.08
N ASP A 138 4.32 -8.37 -21.09
CA ASP A 138 3.14 -8.43 -21.97
C ASP A 138 1.87 -8.73 -21.16
N THR A 139 1.93 -9.72 -20.27
CA THR A 139 0.81 -10.06 -19.38
C THR A 139 0.46 -8.88 -18.44
N MET A 140 1.47 -8.19 -17.89
CA MET A 140 1.28 -7.05 -17.00
C MET A 140 0.59 -5.85 -17.68
N THR A 141 0.59 -5.78 -19.01
CA THR A 141 -0.06 -4.65 -19.72
C THR A 141 -1.56 -4.53 -19.41
N GLU A 142 -2.22 -5.63 -19.03
CA GLU A 142 -3.61 -5.65 -18.56
C GLU A 142 -3.85 -4.74 -17.35
N LEU A 143 -2.83 -4.53 -16.51
CA LEU A 143 -2.91 -3.70 -15.32
C LEU A 143 -2.54 -2.23 -15.55
N ASN A 144 -2.00 -1.86 -16.72
CA ASN A 144 -1.45 -0.52 -16.94
C ASN A 144 -2.46 0.59 -16.62
N THR A 145 -3.71 0.45 -17.07
CA THR A 145 -4.77 1.42 -16.78
C THR A 145 -5.02 1.56 -15.28
N VAL A 146 -5.09 0.45 -14.54
CA VAL A 146 -5.34 0.43 -13.10
C VAL A 146 -4.15 1.03 -12.33
N LEU A 147 -2.93 0.72 -12.74
CA LEU A 147 -1.70 1.24 -12.12
C LEU A 147 -1.54 2.74 -12.35
N LEU A 148 -1.86 3.22 -13.56
CA LEU A 148 -1.86 4.64 -13.87
C LEU A 148 -2.92 5.40 -13.06
N GLU A 149 -4.14 4.87 -12.97
CA GLU A 149 -5.21 5.44 -12.15
C GLU A 149 -4.80 5.49 -10.68
N ARG A 150 -4.22 4.40 -10.15
CA ARG A 150 -3.73 4.33 -8.77
C ARG A 150 -2.67 5.41 -8.50
N MET A 151 -1.72 5.56 -9.41
CA MET A 151 -0.64 6.54 -9.28
C MET A 151 -1.17 7.98 -9.34
N ALA A 152 -2.05 8.28 -10.31
CA ALA A 152 -2.66 9.59 -10.43
C ALA A 152 -3.47 9.95 -9.18
N LYS A 153 -4.31 9.02 -8.72
CA LYS A 153 -5.13 9.22 -7.52
C LYS A 153 -4.29 9.43 -6.26
N ALA A 154 -3.21 8.67 -6.09
CA ALA A 154 -2.30 8.86 -4.96
C ALA A 154 -1.64 10.25 -4.98
N HIS A 155 -1.22 10.71 -6.16
CA HIS A 155 -0.67 12.04 -6.35
C HIS A 155 -1.67 13.15 -6.05
N ASP A 156 -2.87 13.09 -6.63
CA ASP A 156 -3.93 14.09 -6.40
C ASP A 156 -4.29 14.18 -4.92
N THR A 157 -4.46 13.02 -4.26
CA THR A 157 -4.80 12.93 -2.84
C THR A 157 -3.70 13.52 -1.96
N SER A 158 -2.42 13.35 -2.32
CA SER A 158 -1.30 13.92 -1.55
C SER A 158 -1.26 15.45 -1.56
N SER A 159 -1.73 16.08 -2.64
CA SER A 159 -1.83 17.53 -2.74
C SER A 159 -2.90 18.14 -1.82
N GLU A 160 -3.88 17.35 -1.37
CA GLU A 160 -4.88 17.77 -0.38
C GLU A 160 -4.28 17.97 1.01
N LEU A 161 -3.16 17.32 1.32
CA LEU A 161 -2.54 17.29 2.64
C LEU A 161 -1.47 18.39 2.85
N ALA A 162 -1.55 19.47 2.06
CA ALA A 162 -0.62 20.61 2.09
C ALA A 162 0.85 20.26 1.80
N PHE A 163 1.14 19.06 1.31
CA PHE A 163 2.45 18.74 0.74
C PHE A 163 2.56 19.34 -0.66
N LYS A 164 3.77 19.77 -1.02
CA LYS A 164 4.05 20.31 -2.35
C LYS A 164 3.81 19.28 -3.46
N ASN A 165 4.05 18.00 -3.19
CA ASN A 165 3.78 16.87 -4.07
C ASN A 165 3.93 15.54 -3.32
N TYR A 166 3.53 14.45 -3.95
CA TYR A 166 3.64 13.08 -3.43
C TYR A 166 5.05 12.68 -2.99
N ARG A 167 6.09 13.07 -3.76
CA ARG A 167 7.48 12.76 -3.40
C ARG A 167 7.89 13.43 -2.09
N ASP A 168 7.52 14.69 -1.90
CA ASP A 168 7.81 15.41 -0.66
C ASP A 168 7.07 14.81 0.53
N MET A 169 5.85 14.28 0.32
CA MET A 169 5.13 13.50 1.34
C MET A 169 5.88 12.21 1.72
N CYS A 170 6.40 11.47 0.74
CA CYS A 170 7.13 10.22 1.00
C CYS A 170 8.54 10.43 1.59
N SER A 171 9.10 11.63 1.48
CA SER A 171 10.49 11.91 1.91
C SER A 171 10.60 12.51 3.31
N GLY A 172 9.47 12.90 3.93
CA GLY A 172 9.42 13.57 5.24
C GLY A 172 8.98 12.66 6.37
#